data_AF-A0A1W7R9L2-F1
#
_entry.id   AF-A0A1W7R9L2-F1
#
_cell.length_a   1.000
_cell.length_b   1.000
_cell.length_c   1.000
_cell.angle_alpha   90.00
_cell.angle_beta   90.00
_cell.angle_gamma   90.00
#
_symmetry.space_group_name_H-M   'P 1'
#
loop_
_entity.id
_entity.type
_entity.pdbx_description
1 polymer ?
#
loop_
_entity_poly.entity_id
_entity_poly.type
_entity_poly.pdbx_seq_one_letter_code
_entity_poly.pdbx_strand_id
1 'polypeptide(L)'
;MKTILLVFAIALISLASAQGPPPPSDQPPEINWGKCESLKPTDKEKEEKKKVIDECLKESPPPSGEVNEEDAVRHHAEITVCALKKEKWLTEEGPYDFERAYKELEPKVPKEIKEDIAKQHEECKEEATKKIPDEFAGQAQLYQACMDFHVSEKCGIEIVRPPQP
;
A
#
# COMPACT_ATOMS: atom_id res chain seq x y z
N MET A 1 21.71 -0.65 -68.67
CA MET A 1 22.46 -0.32 -67.44
C MET A 1 21.65 0.71 -66.65
N LYS A 2 21.40 0.42 -65.36
CA LYS A 2 21.03 1.33 -64.25
C LYS A 2 19.66 2.06 -64.32
N THR A 3 18.65 1.60 -63.56
CA THR A 3 18.12 2.16 -62.27
C THR A 3 17.16 3.36 -62.53
N ILE A 4 15.95 3.56 -61.98
CA ILE A 4 15.38 3.63 -60.61
C ILE A 4 13.84 3.68 -60.79
N LEU A 5 13.01 2.74 -60.30
CA LEU A 5 12.30 2.71 -59.01
C LEU A 5 11.54 3.99 -58.59
N LEU A 6 10.21 4.01 -58.70
CA LEU A 6 9.36 4.82 -57.82
C LEU A 6 7.97 4.17 -57.71
N VAL A 7 7.83 3.38 -56.65
CA VAL A 7 6.55 2.86 -56.15
C VAL A 7 5.99 3.93 -55.22
N PHE A 8 4.92 4.62 -55.65
CA PHE A 8 4.11 5.44 -54.76
C PHE A 8 3.06 4.54 -54.09
N ALA A 9 3.42 3.99 -52.93
CA ALA A 9 2.44 3.46 -51.99
C ALA A 9 1.90 4.63 -51.15
N ILE A 10 0.65 5.01 -51.38
CA ILE A 10 -0.07 5.98 -50.55
C ILE A 10 -0.39 5.28 -49.23
N ALA A 11 0.38 5.59 -48.19
CA ALA A 11 0.08 5.19 -46.83
C ALA A 11 -1.09 6.03 -46.31
N LEU A 12 -2.23 5.38 -46.06
CA LEU A 12 -3.31 5.91 -45.24
C LEU A 12 -2.80 6.01 -43.79
N ILE A 13 -2.35 7.20 -43.40
CA ILE A 13 -2.05 7.52 -42.00
C ILE A 13 -3.38 7.76 -41.32
N SER A 14 -3.91 6.73 -40.64
CA SER A 14 -4.95 6.89 -39.64
C SER A 14 -4.42 7.82 -38.55
N LEU A 15 -5.02 9.01 -38.45
CA LEU A 15 -4.89 9.91 -37.31
C LEU A 15 -5.49 9.20 -36.09
N ALA A 16 -4.68 8.41 -35.40
CA ALA A 16 -4.96 8.04 -34.02
C ALA A 16 -4.85 9.33 -33.20
N SER A 17 -5.99 9.91 -32.85
CA SER A 17 -6.07 10.95 -31.83
C SER A 17 -5.43 10.39 -30.57
N ALA A 18 -4.24 10.88 -30.24
CA ALA A 18 -3.63 10.71 -28.93
C ALA A 18 -4.53 11.46 -27.93
N GLN A 19 -5.57 10.79 -27.43
CA GLN A 19 -6.30 11.25 -26.26
C GLN A 19 -5.29 11.21 -25.12
N GLY A 20 -4.91 12.40 -24.62
CA GLY A 20 -4.10 12.52 -23.41
C GLY A 20 -4.74 11.76 -22.24
N PRO A 21 -4.01 11.56 -21.14
CA PRO A 21 -4.57 10.92 -19.95
C PRO A 21 -5.87 11.64 -19.57
N PRO A 22 -6.95 10.89 -19.29
CA PRO A 22 -8.22 11.50 -18.95
C PRO A 22 -8.07 12.38 -17.70
N PRO A 23 -8.89 13.43 -17.57
CA PRO A 23 -8.81 14.33 -16.42
C PRO A 23 -8.98 13.56 -15.10
N PRO A 24 -8.26 13.97 -14.04
CA PRO A 24 -8.42 13.37 -12.73
C PRO A 24 -9.87 13.53 -12.26
N SER A 25 -10.45 12.44 -11.73
CA SER A 25 -11.77 12.47 -11.11
C SER A 25 -11.72 13.27 -9.80
N ASP A 26 -12.68 14.17 -9.58
CA ASP A 26 -12.84 14.91 -8.32
C ASP A 26 -13.37 14.01 -7.18
N GLN A 27 -13.89 12.82 -7.51
CA GLN A 27 -14.36 11.86 -6.52
C GLN A 27 -13.20 10.97 -6.03
N PRO A 28 -13.06 10.79 -4.70
CA PRO A 28 -12.07 9.88 -4.15
C PRO A 28 -12.34 8.45 -4.64
N PRO A 29 -11.28 7.63 -4.80
CA PRO A 29 -11.45 6.24 -5.18
C PRO A 29 -12.25 5.49 -4.12
N GLU A 30 -13.13 4.60 -4.56
CA GLU A 30 -13.83 3.66 -3.68
C GLU A 30 -13.07 2.34 -3.61
N ILE A 31 -13.19 1.61 -2.50
CA ILE A 31 -12.56 0.30 -2.32
C ILE A 31 -13.64 -0.76 -2.29
N ASN A 32 -13.57 -1.70 -3.22
CA ASN A 32 -14.27 -2.97 -3.15
C ASN A 32 -13.45 -3.90 -2.26
N TRP A 33 -14.02 -4.32 -1.12
CA TRP A 33 -13.35 -5.19 -0.14
C TRP A 33 -13.45 -6.68 -0.48
N GLY A 34 -14.11 -7.02 -1.59
CA GLY A 34 -14.33 -8.37 -2.06
C GLY A 34 -15.00 -9.23 -0.98
N LYS A 35 -14.46 -10.43 -0.74
CA LYS A 35 -15.01 -11.36 0.26
C LYS A 35 -14.61 -11.04 1.70
N CYS A 36 -13.87 -9.97 1.95
CA CYS A 36 -13.34 -9.60 3.26
C CYS A 36 -13.87 -8.23 3.71
N GLU A 37 -15.19 -8.03 3.64
CA GLU A 37 -15.83 -6.75 4.02
C GLU A 37 -15.50 -6.30 5.45
N SER A 38 -15.26 -7.24 6.37
CA SER A 38 -14.85 -6.98 7.75
C SER A 38 -13.47 -6.31 7.88
N LEU A 39 -12.68 -6.25 6.81
CA LEU A 39 -11.43 -5.47 6.76
C LEU A 39 -11.67 -3.97 6.59
N LYS A 40 -12.86 -3.55 6.15
CA LYS A 40 -13.19 -2.14 5.98
C LYS A 40 -13.08 -1.41 7.33
N PRO A 41 -12.23 -0.39 7.44
CA PRO A 41 -12.12 0.38 8.67
C PRO A 41 -13.44 1.10 8.96
N THR A 42 -13.89 0.97 10.21
CA THR A 42 -14.97 1.79 10.75
C THR A 42 -14.53 3.26 10.85
N ASP A 43 -15.48 4.19 10.92
CA ASP A 43 -15.15 5.61 11.07
C ASP A 43 -14.46 5.90 12.40
N LYS A 44 -14.78 5.10 13.44
CA LYS A 44 -14.08 5.15 14.72
C LYS A 44 -12.61 4.76 14.59
N GLU A 45 -12.30 3.64 13.92
CA GLU A 45 -10.91 3.21 13.71
C GLU A 45 -10.11 4.23 12.88
N LYS A 46 -10.74 4.85 11.87
CA LYS A 46 -10.10 5.93 11.09
C LYS A 46 -9.79 7.15 11.95
N GLU A 47 -10.71 7.56 12.82
CA GLU A 47 -10.53 8.70 13.71
C GLU A 47 -9.49 8.41 14.79
N GLU A 48 -9.47 7.20 15.34
CA GLU A 48 -8.43 6.77 16.30
C GLU A 48 -7.05 6.74 15.64
N LYS A 49 -6.95 6.19 14.42
CA LYS A 49 -5.71 6.22 13.63
C LYS A 49 -5.26 7.65 13.35
N LYS A 50 -6.18 8.52 12.93
CA LYS A 50 -5.90 9.93 12.65
C LYS A 50 -5.32 10.64 13.88
N LYS A 51 -5.87 10.41 15.07
CA LYS A 51 -5.33 10.98 16.32
C LYS A 51 -3.88 10.57 16.58
N VAL A 52 -3.55 9.30 16.38
CA VAL A 52 -2.17 8.80 16.52
C VAL A 52 -1.24 9.52 15.54
N ILE A 53 -1.65 9.66 14.27
CA ILE A 53 -0.86 10.37 13.26
C ILE A 53 -0.72 11.86 13.61
N ASP A 54 -1.79 12.53 14.02
CA ASP A 54 -1.77 13.94 14.43
C ASP A 54 -0.85 14.17 15.64
N GLU A 55 -0.79 13.24 16.58
CA GLU A 55 0.16 13.28 17.69
C GLU A 55 1.60 13.11 17.21
N CYS A 56 1.87 12.14 16.35
CA CYS A 56 3.20 11.92 15.80
C CYS A 56 3.69 13.11 14.96
N LEU A 57 2.81 13.73 14.18
CA LEU A 57 3.13 14.94 13.40
C LEU A 57 3.37 16.17 14.29
N LYS A 58 2.78 16.23 15.50
CA LYS A 58 3.11 17.28 16.47
C LYS A 58 4.48 17.08 17.11
N GLU A 59 4.86 15.82 17.36
CA GLU A 59 6.15 15.46 17.95
C GLU A 59 7.30 15.58 16.94
N SER A 60 7.08 15.18 15.68
CA SER A 60 8.00 15.39 14.56
C SER A 60 7.26 16.14 13.43
N PRO A 61 7.29 17.49 13.42
CA PRO A 61 6.64 18.27 12.37
C PRO A 61 7.32 18.06 11.00
N PRO A 62 6.56 18.12 9.89
CA PRO A 62 7.14 18.04 8.56
C PRO A 62 8.26 19.07 8.34
N PRO A 63 9.29 18.74 7.53
CA PRO A 63 10.36 19.68 7.20
C PRO A 63 9.80 20.96 6.57
N SER A 64 10.33 22.11 6.99
CA SER A 64 9.93 23.43 6.48
C SER A 64 10.76 23.83 5.26
N GLY A 65 10.14 24.46 4.26
CA GLY A 65 10.84 24.97 3.07
C GLY A 65 10.77 24.01 1.89
N GLU A 66 11.80 24.03 1.04
CA GLU A 66 11.92 23.07 -0.06
C GLU A 66 12.25 21.68 0.50
N VAL A 67 11.35 20.72 0.28
CA VAL A 67 11.49 19.34 0.76
C VAL A 67 12.01 18.48 -0.38
N ASN A 68 13.16 17.84 -0.18
CA ASN A 68 13.66 16.82 -1.09
C ASN A 68 13.10 15.43 -0.72
N GLU A 69 13.27 14.46 -1.62
CA GLU A 69 12.75 13.10 -1.43
C GLU A 69 13.34 12.40 -0.21
N GLU A 70 14.64 12.59 0.07
CA GLU A 70 15.31 11.97 1.20
C GLU A 70 14.73 12.46 2.54
N ASP A 71 14.49 13.77 2.66
CA ASP A 71 13.88 14.37 3.84
C ASP A 71 12.44 13.89 4.03
N ALA A 72 11.68 13.73 2.94
CA ALA A 72 10.32 13.19 2.98
C ALA A 72 10.30 11.72 3.43
N VAL A 73 11.19 10.89 2.89
CA VAL A 73 11.32 9.46 3.25
C VAL A 73 11.73 9.32 4.71
N ARG A 74 12.72 10.10 5.17
CA ARG A 74 13.16 10.09 6.57
C ARG A 74 12.03 10.49 7.51
N HIS A 75 11.33 11.59 7.23
CA HIS A 75 10.20 12.04 8.04
C HIS A 75 9.07 11.02 8.08
N HIS A 76 8.72 10.42 6.93
CA HIS A 76 7.73 9.35 6.89
C HIS A 76 8.13 8.14 7.76
N ALA A 77 9.42 7.76 7.75
CA ALA A 77 9.93 6.70 8.61
C ALA A 77 9.82 7.06 10.11
N GLU A 78 10.13 8.30 10.49
CA GLU A 78 9.98 8.79 11.87
C GLU A 78 8.52 8.74 12.34
N ILE A 79 7.58 9.18 11.51
CA ILE A 79 6.15 9.12 11.81
C ILE A 79 5.67 7.67 11.94
N THR A 80 6.14 6.78 11.07
CA THR A 80 5.83 5.35 11.13
C THR A 80 6.32 4.73 12.45
N VAL A 81 7.58 4.99 12.84
CA VAL A 81 8.14 4.51 14.12
C VAL A 81 7.34 5.04 15.31
N CYS A 82 6.97 6.32 15.30
CA CYS A 82 6.17 6.93 16.35
C CYS A 82 4.81 6.22 16.50
N ALA A 83 4.10 6.01 15.38
CA ALA A 83 2.79 5.36 15.39
C ALA A 83 2.88 3.93 15.91
N LEU A 84 3.85 3.14 15.41
CA LEU A 84 4.09 1.77 15.86
C LEU A 84 4.34 1.69 17.37
N LYS A 85 5.10 2.63 17.94
CA LYS A 85 5.35 2.71 19.39
C LYS A 85 4.08 3.06 20.18
N LYS A 86 3.35 4.11 19.77
CA LYS A 86 2.13 4.55 20.47
C LYS A 86 1.04 3.47 20.49
N GLU A 87 0.91 2.74 19.39
CA GLU A 87 -0.06 1.66 19.25
C GLU A 87 0.45 0.31 19.78
N LYS A 88 1.69 0.25 20.27
CA LYS A 88 2.34 -0.93 20.85
C LYS A 88 2.41 -2.11 19.87
N TRP A 89 2.81 -1.80 18.64
CA TRP A 89 3.06 -2.78 17.58
C TRP A 89 4.47 -3.39 17.64
N LEU A 90 5.31 -2.89 18.53
CA LEU A 90 6.62 -3.43 18.81
C LEU A 90 6.56 -4.20 20.14
N THR A 91 7.19 -5.37 20.20
CA THR A 91 7.33 -6.15 21.44
C THR A 91 8.22 -5.42 22.44
N GLU A 92 8.22 -5.87 23.70
CA GLU A 92 9.11 -5.30 24.73
C GLU A 92 10.60 -5.43 24.37
N GLU A 93 10.94 -6.45 23.56
CA GLU A 93 12.29 -6.72 23.07
C GLU A 93 12.66 -5.88 21.83
N GLY A 94 11.68 -5.20 21.22
CA GLY A 94 11.87 -4.30 20.08
C GLY A 94 11.26 -4.76 18.74
N PRO A 95 11.28 -6.05 18.35
CA PRO A 95 10.73 -6.51 17.08
C PRO A 95 9.26 -6.18 16.85
N TYR A 96 8.83 -6.17 15.59
CA TYR A 96 7.42 -6.06 15.26
C TYR A 96 6.61 -7.25 15.79
N ASP A 97 5.43 -7.00 16.35
CA ASP A 97 4.54 -8.03 16.91
C ASP A 97 3.70 -8.68 15.80
N PHE A 98 4.34 -9.59 15.05
CA PHE A 98 3.72 -10.34 13.96
C PHE A 98 2.50 -11.16 14.44
N GLU A 99 2.58 -11.75 15.63
CA GLU A 99 1.53 -12.59 16.21
C GLU A 99 0.28 -11.78 16.51
N ARG A 100 0.43 -10.58 17.07
CA ARG A 100 -0.68 -9.66 17.26
C ARG A 100 -1.28 -9.25 15.91
N ALA A 101 -0.45 -8.93 14.92
CA ALA A 101 -0.93 -8.55 13.59
C ALA A 101 -1.79 -9.66 12.96
N TYR A 102 -1.36 -10.91 13.05
CA TYR A 102 -2.15 -12.04 12.58
C TYR A 102 -3.45 -12.24 13.37
N LYS A 103 -3.41 -12.13 14.70
CA LYS A 103 -4.61 -12.24 15.57
C LYS A 103 -5.66 -11.16 15.27
N GLU A 104 -5.25 -9.95 14.89
CA GLU A 104 -6.18 -8.90 14.48
C GLU A 104 -6.77 -9.13 13.07
N LEU A 105 -6.02 -9.81 12.19
CA LEU A 105 -6.43 -10.12 10.81
C LEU A 105 -7.32 -11.36 10.71
N GLU A 106 -6.97 -12.46 11.38
CA GLU A 106 -7.64 -13.76 11.29
C GLU A 106 -9.17 -13.71 11.47
N PRO A 107 -9.76 -12.95 12.41
CA PRO A 107 -11.22 -12.87 12.55
C PRO A 107 -11.90 -12.07 11.42
N LYS A 108 -11.15 -11.27 10.65
CA LYS A 108 -11.65 -10.40 9.58
C LYS A 108 -11.65 -11.07 8.20
N VAL A 109 -11.06 -12.27 8.09
CA VAL A 109 -11.01 -13.03 6.84
C VAL A 109 -11.96 -14.25 6.88
N PRO A 110 -12.58 -14.64 5.74
CA PRO A 110 -13.44 -15.81 5.67
C PRO A 110 -12.70 -17.12 5.98
N LYS A 111 -13.42 -18.09 6.54
CA LYS A 111 -12.86 -19.38 6.97
C LYS A 111 -12.16 -20.11 5.83
N GLU A 112 -12.65 -19.97 4.60
CA GLU A 112 -12.18 -20.67 3.41
C GLU A 112 -10.77 -20.23 2.99
N ILE A 113 -10.31 -19.04 3.41
CA ILE A 113 -8.97 -18.53 3.11
C ILE A 113 -8.05 -18.45 4.34
N LYS A 114 -8.52 -18.82 5.53
CA LYS A 114 -7.70 -18.70 6.76
C LYS A 114 -6.40 -19.47 6.69
N GLU A 115 -6.43 -20.69 6.16
CA GLU A 115 -5.23 -21.52 6.03
C GLU A 115 -4.21 -20.90 5.08
N ASP A 116 -4.68 -20.34 3.95
CA ASP A 116 -3.82 -19.58 3.04
C ASP A 116 -3.20 -18.39 3.77
N ILE A 117 -4.03 -17.54 4.39
CA ILE A 117 -3.56 -16.33 5.09
C ILE A 117 -2.58 -16.67 6.23
N ALA A 118 -2.80 -17.77 6.96
CA ALA A 118 -1.88 -18.26 7.99
C ALA A 118 -0.52 -18.65 7.39
N LYS A 119 -0.53 -19.32 6.24
CA LYS A 119 0.70 -19.66 5.52
C LYS A 119 1.44 -18.41 5.05
N GLN A 120 0.73 -17.44 4.44
CA GLN A 120 1.35 -16.19 4.00
C GLN A 120 1.86 -15.35 5.17
N HIS A 121 1.20 -15.40 6.32
CA HIS A 121 1.70 -14.78 7.55
C HIS A 121 3.11 -15.27 7.90
N GLU A 122 3.33 -16.59 7.95
CA GLU A 122 4.65 -17.15 8.26
C GLU A 122 5.68 -16.80 7.18
N GLU A 123 5.32 -16.88 5.90
CA GLU A 123 6.21 -16.53 4.79
C GLU A 123 6.63 -15.04 4.84
N CYS A 124 5.68 -14.12 5.02
CA CYS A 124 5.95 -12.69 5.13
C CYS A 124 6.76 -12.33 6.38
N LYS A 125 6.49 -13.00 7.51
CA LYS A 125 7.25 -12.84 8.76
C LYS A 125 8.69 -13.32 8.59
N GLU A 126 8.88 -14.49 8.00
CA GLU A 126 10.21 -15.03 7.71
C GLU A 126 10.99 -14.12 6.74
N GLU A 127 10.33 -13.60 5.71
CA GLU A 127 10.95 -12.65 4.78
C GLU A 127 11.36 -11.34 5.46
N ALA A 128 10.46 -10.73 6.25
CA ALA A 128 10.73 -9.50 6.96
C ALA A 128 11.90 -9.63 7.94
N THR A 129 11.91 -10.71 8.74
CA THR A 129 12.97 -10.96 9.73
C THR A 129 14.32 -11.29 9.10
N LYS A 130 14.34 -12.02 7.98
CA LYS A 130 15.59 -12.33 7.25
C LYS A 130 16.17 -11.13 6.52
N LYS A 131 15.33 -10.32 5.87
CA LYS A 131 15.80 -9.19 5.06
C LYS A 131 16.13 -7.97 5.90
N ILE A 132 15.44 -7.79 7.04
CA ILE A 132 15.53 -6.60 7.87
C ILE A 132 15.69 -7.03 9.34
N PRO A 133 16.81 -7.63 9.75
CA PRO A 133 16.95 -8.19 11.11
C PRO A 133 16.94 -7.12 12.21
N ASP A 134 17.49 -5.94 11.95
CA ASP A 134 17.81 -4.93 12.99
C ASP A 134 16.99 -3.63 12.89
N GLU A 135 16.07 -3.53 11.92
CA GLU A 135 15.24 -2.33 11.73
C GLU A 135 13.75 -2.70 11.85
N PHE A 136 13.22 -2.67 13.07
CA PHE A 136 11.88 -3.18 13.38
C PHE A 136 10.74 -2.42 12.69
N ALA A 137 10.92 -1.13 12.38
CA ALA A 137 9.98 -0.40 11.56
C ALA A 137 10.01 -0.87 10.09
N GLY A 138 11.20 -1.13 9.55
CA GLY A 138 11.36 -1.77 8.24
C GLY A 138 10.75 -3.17 8.20
N GLN A 139 10.90 -3.97 9.26
CA GLN A 139 10.21 -5.27 9.38
C GLN A 139 8.69 -5.11 9.26
N ALA A 140 8.11 -4.15 10.01
CA ALA A 140 6.69 -3.86 9.96
C ALA A 140 6.25 -3.48 8.53
N GLN A 141 6.97 -2.58 7.87
CA GLN A 141 6.65 -2.13 6.51
C GLN A 141 6.70 -3.28 5.50
N LEU A 142 7.77 -4.08 5.51
CA LEU A 142 7.91 -5.20 4.57
C LEU A 142 6.85 -6.27 4.81
N TYR A 143 6.59 -6.62 6.08
CA TYR A 143 5.54 -7.56 6.43
C TYR A 143 4.14 -7.05 6.04
N GLN A 144 3.82 -5.80 6.36
CA GLN A 144 2.53 -5.20 6.01
C GLN A 144 2.32 -5.17 4.51
N ALA A 145 3.32 -4.74 3.72
CA ALA A 145 3.22 -4.76 2.27
C ALA A 145 3.02 -6.17 1.70
N CYS A 146 3.76 -7.17 2.22
CA CYS A 146 3.62 -8.57 1.83
C CYS A 146 2.23 -9.12 2.16
N MET A 147 1.75 -8.88 3.37
CA MET A 147 0.42 -9.31 3.79
C MET A 147 -0.68 -8.58 3.03
N ASP A 148 -0.57 -7.27 2.80
CA ASP A 148 -1.54 -6.48 2.04
C ASP A 148 -1.68 -7.01 0.61
N PHE A 149 -0.57 -7.39 -0.04
CA PHE A 149 -0.59 -8.03 -1.35
C PHE A 149 -1.40 -9.34 -1.33
N HIS A 150 -1.06 -10.25 -0.43
CA HIS A 150 -1.71 -11.55 -0.37
C HIS A 150 -3.16 -11.48 0.11
N VAL A 151 -3.46 -10.64 1.10
CA VAL A 151 -4.82 -10.37 1.55
C VAL A 151 -5.63 -9.77 0.40
N SER A 152 -5.09 -8.80 -0.34
CA SER A 152 -5.80 -8.20 -1.47
C SER A 152 -6.10 -9.21 -2.57
N GLU A 153 -5.13 -10.04 -2.95
CA GLU A 153 -5.32 -11.10 -3.95
C GLU A 153 -6.37 -12.12 -3.49
N LYS A 154 -6.23 -12.63 -2.25
CA LYS A 154 -7.14 -13.65 -1.73
C LYS A 154 -8.53 -13.09 -1.52
N CYS A 155 -8.67 -11.88 -0.99
CA CYS A 155 -9.95 -11.24 -0.74
C CYS A 155 -10.62 -10.71 -2.00
N GLY A 156 -9.87 -10.48 -3.09
CA GLY A 156 -10.36 -9.82 -4.30
C GLY A 156 -10.62 -8.33 -4.06
N ILE A 157 -9.69 -7.65 -3.37
CA ILE A 157 -9.81 -6.22 -3.07
C ILE A 157 -9.41 -5.42 -4.31
N GLU A 158 -10.25 -4.47 -4.71
CA GLU A 158 -10.05 -3.64 -5.90
C GLU A 158 -10.33 -2.17 -5.62
N ILE A 159 -9.54 -1.30 -6.25
CA ILE A 159 -9.83 0.14 -6.27
C ILE A 159 -10.82 0.41 -7.40
N VAL A 160 -12.05 0.77 -7.03
CA VAL A 160 -13.09 1.17 -7.94
C VAL A 160 -12.91 2.64 -8.26
N ARG A 161 -12.49 2.93 -9.49
CA ARG A 161 -12.46 4.31 -10.00
C ARG A 161 -13.89 4.72 -10.37
N PRO A 162 -14.39 5.85 -9.86
CA PRO A 162 -15.68 6.37 -10.30
C PRO A 162 -15.66 6.61 -11.81
N PRO A 163 -16.80 6.41 -12.50
CA PRO A 163 -16.89 6.66 -13.94
C PRO A 163 -16.44 8.08 -14.24
N GLN A 164 -15.51 8.22 -15.19
CA GLN A 164 -15.12 9.53 -15.67
C GLN A 164 -16.29 10.15 -16.46
N PRO A 165 -16.60 11.43 -16.25
CA PRO A 165 -17.68 12.11 -16.96
C PRO A 165 -17.45 12.19 -18.47
#